data_AF-A0A2T5JW01-F1
#
_entry.id   AF-A0A2T5JW01-F1
#
_cell.length_a   1.000
_cell.length_b   1.000
_cell.length_c   1.000
_cell.angle_alpha   90.00
_cell.angle_beta   90.00
_cell.angle_gamma   90.00
#
_symmetry.space_group_name_H-M   'P 1'
#
loop_
_entity.id
_entity.type
_entity.pdbx_description
1 polymer ?
#
loop_
_entity_poly.entity_id
_entity_poly.type
_entity_poly.pdbx_seq_one_letter_code
_entity_poly.pdbx_strand_id
1 'polypeptide(L)'
;MTERDTQRLAGRAVRAILAGWAIAVLLGSCSANNATSISELNTSAANFDGQEVTLHGVAKDVTRVPLFNLKSYVLKDDTGEITILTERELPKMNEEIHVKVKVGNIAIINGESLGTTLMELERR
;
A
#
# COMPACT_ATOMS: atom_id res chain seq x y z
N MET A 1 15.16 -21.33 -55.20
CA MET A 1 15.29 -21.62 -53.75
C MET A 1 15.31 -20.26 -53.08
N THR A 2 14.12 -19.73 -52.77
CA THR A 2 13.85 -18.28 -52.93
C THR A 2 13.28 -17.69 -51.65
N GLU A 3 13.98 -16.68 -51.10
CA GLU A 3 13.64 -15.55 -50.20
C GLU A 3 12.29 -15.46 -49.44
N ARG A 4 11.21 -16.06 -49.96
CA ARG A 4 9.85 -16.03 -49.39
C ARG A 4 9.72 -16.81 -48.08
N ASP A 5 10.55 -17.83 -47.86
CA ASP A 5 10.50 -18.63 -46.63
C ASP A 5 11.13 -17.88 -45.44
N THR A 6 12.20 -17.13 -45.67
CA THR A 6 12.90 -16.34 -44.65
C THR A 6 12.02 -15.20 -44.11
N GLN A 7 11.22 -14.57 -44.97
CA GLN A 7 10.30 -13.50 -44.56
C GLN A 7 9.09 -14.01 -43.75
N ARG A 8 8.60 -15.22 -44.03
CA ARG A 8 7.50 -15.84 -43.27
C ARG A 8 7.94 -16.32 -41.89
N LEU A 9 9.19 -16.76 -41.76
CA LEU A 9 9.81 -17.14 -40.48
C LEU A 9 10.08 -15.91 -39.60
N ALA A 10 10.62 -14.83 -40.17
CA ALA A 10 10.87 -13.58 -39.45
C ALA A 10 9.57 -12.95 -38.91
N GLY A 11 8.49 -12.91 -39.70
CA GLY A 11 7.20 -12.35 -39.25
C GLY A 11 6.53 -13.17 -38.14
N ARG A 12 6.72 -14.49 -38.11
CA ARG A 12 6.23 -15.37 -37.03
C ARG A 12 7.07 -15.24 -35.76
N ALA A 13 8.39 -15.12 -35.90
CA ALA A 13 9.31 -14.89 -34.78
C ALA A 13 9.07 -13.52 -34.12
N VAL A 14 8.91 -12.44 -34.90
CA VAL A 14 8.63 -11.10 -34.38
C VAL A 14 7.26 -11.06 -33.67
N ARG A 15 6.23 -11.72 -34.22
CA ARG A 15 4.93 -11.85 -33.55
C ARG A 15 5.00 -12.67 -32.25
N ALA A 16 5.81 -13.73 -32.21
CA ALA A 16 6.01 -14.54 -31.00
C ALA A 16 6.78 -13.77 -29.92
N ILE A 17 7.76 -12.96 -30.30
CA ILE A 17 8.55 -12.11 -29.38
C ILE A 17 7.68 -10.97 -28.81
N LEU A 18 6.83 -10.35 -29.64
CA LEU A 18 5.88 -9.33 -29.18
C LEU A 18 4.77 -9.91 -28.29
N ALA A 19 4.30 -11.14 -28.57
CA ALA A 19 3.34 -11.83 -27.71
C ALA A 19 3.93 -12.29 -26.37
N GLY A 20 5.22 -12.66 -26.34
CA GLY A 20 5.93 -13.03 -25.11
C GLY A 20 6.12 -11.87 -24.14
N TRP A 21 6.36 -10.65 -24.65
CA TRP A 21 6.47 -9.45 -23.82
C TRP A 21 5.13 -8.98 -23.23
N ALA A 22 4.02 -9.23 -23.90
CA ALA A 22 2.69 -8.89 -23.38
C ALA A 22 2.27 -9.75 -22.17
N ILE A 23 2.82 -10.96 -22.02
CA ILE A 23 2.51 -11.87 -20.90
C ILE A 23 3.33 -11.52 -19.65
N ALA A 24 4.55 -10.97 -19.80
CA ALA A 24 5.43 -10.65 -18.67
C ALA A 24 4.97 -9.43 -17.83
N VAL A 25 4.11 -8.57 -18.37
CA VAL A 25 3.63 -7.35 -17.68
C VAL A 25 2.40 -7.62 -16.79
N LEU A 26 1.80 -8.81 -16.89
CA LEU A 26 0.62 -9.18 -16.08
C LEU A 26 0.95 -9.70 -14.68
N LEU A 27 2.22 -9.71 -14.26
CA LEU A 27 2.62 -10.04 -12.88
C LEU A 27 2.58 -8.83 -11.93
N GLY A 28 1.91 -7.74 -12.32
CA GLY A 28 1.64 -6.59 -11.46
C GLY A 28 0.66 -6.94 -10.34
N SER A 29 1.22 -7.33 -9.20
CA SER A 29 0.64 -7.28 -7.84
C SER A 29 -0.81 -7.76 -7.69
N CYS A 30 -0.99 -9.06 -7.47
CA CYS A 30 -2.16 -9.58 -6.77
C CYS A 30 -2.04 -9.24 -5.27
N SER A 31 -2.25 -7.98 -4.90
CA SER A 31 -2.50 -7.57 -3.50
C SER A 31 -3.99 -7.32 -3.34
N ALA A 32 -4.80 -8.27 -3.81
CA ALA A 32 -6.24 -8.23 -3.67
C ALA A 32 -6.62 -8.73 -2.27
N ASN A 33 -6.92 -7.77 -1.38
CA ASN A 33 -7.96 -7.87 -0.36
C ASN A 33 -7.59 -8.43 1.03
N ASN A 34 -6.37 -8.87 1.29
CA ASN A 34 -5.98 -9.24 2.66
C ASN A 34 -5.51 -8.01 3.43
N ALA A 35 -6.16 -7.71 4.55
CA ALA A 35 -5.71 -6.66 5.46
C ALA A 35 -4.31 -7.00 6.00
N THR A 36 -3.40 -6.04 5.98
CA THR A 36 -2.07 -6.16 6.58
C THR A 36 -2.21 -6.12 8.10
N SER A 37 -1.54 -7.03 8.81
CA SER A 37 -1.55 -7.03 10.27
C SER A 37 -0.78 -5.85 10.83
N ILE A 38 -1.25 -5.27 11.93
CA ILE A 38 -0.60 -4.12 12.56
C ILE A 38 0.78 -4.48 13.11
N SER A 39 0.96 -5.67 13.66
CA SER A 39 2.26 -6.14 14.16
C SER A 39 3.35 -6.23 13.07
N GLU A 40 2.98 -6.61 11.85
CA GLU A 40 3.91 -6.66 10.72
C GLU A 40 4.37 -5.25 10.32
N LEU A 41 3.45 -4.28 10.31
CA LEU A 41 3.81 -2.87 10.10
C LEU A 41 4.73 -2.34 11.20
N ASN A 42 4.46 -2.67 12.47
CA ASN A 42 5.27 -2.22 13.59
C ASN A 42 6.67 -2.82 13.59
N THR A 43 6.82 -4.08 13.20
CA THR A 43 8.12 -4.79 13.22
C THR A 43 8.94 -4.57 11.95
N SER A 44 8.28 -4.34 10.82
CA SER A 44 8.91 -4.33 9.49
C SER A 44 8.52 -3.11 8.65
N ALA A 45 8.30 -1.96 9.28
CA ALA A 45 7.80 -0.74 8.63
C ALA A 45 8.56 -0.33 7.35
N ALA A 46 9.89 -0.50 7.34
CA ALA A 46 10.73 -0.17 6.18
C ALA A 46 10.35 -0.96 4.91
N ASN A 47 9.80 -2.17 5.06
CA ASN A 47 9.34 -2.98 3.93
C ASN A 47 8.07 -2.42 3.27
N PHE A 48 7.37 -1.53 3.96
CA PHE A 48 6.11 -0.93 3.51
C PHE A 48 6.28 0.54 3.14
N ASP A 49 7.46 1.13 3.28
CA ASP A 49 7.66 2.55 3.01
C ASP A 49 7.21 2.93 1.59
N GLY A 50 6.39 3.99 1.50
CA GLY A 50 5.78 4.47 0.26
C GLY A 50 4.62 3.63 -0.27
N GLN A 51 4.32 2.47 0.33
CA GLN A 51 3.24 1.58 -0.12
C GLN A 51 1.88 2.01 0.43
N GLU A 52 0.84 1.60 -0.29
CA GLU A 52 -0.54 1.67 0.19
C GLU A 52 -0.99 0.30 0.69
N VAL A 53 -1.43 0.24 1.94
CA VAL A 53 -1.91 -0.99 2.56
C VAL A 53 -3.31 -0.79 3.12
N THR A 54 -4.05 -1.88 3.28
CA THR A 54 -5.37 -1.86 3.93
C THR A 54 -5.24 -2.48 5.30
N LEU A 55 -5.74 -1.79 6.31
CA LEU A 55 -5.78 -2.25 7.70
C LEU A 55 -7.23 -2.47 8.11
N HIS A 56 -7.43 -3.37 9.06
CA HIS A 56 -8.71 -3.66 9.66
C HIS A 56 -8.56 -3.62 11.18
N GLY A 57 -9.51 -3.01 11.87
CA GLY A 57 -9.48 -2.98 13.33
C GLY A 57 -10.50 -2.02 13.92
N VAL A 58 -10.41 -1.84 15.24
CA VAL A 58 -11.30 -0.99 16.02
C VAL A 58 -10.63 0.35 16.30
N ALA A 59 -11.33 1.45 16.02
CA ALA A 59 -10.85 2.79 16.30
C ALA A 59 -10.89 3.12 17.81
N LYS A 60 -9.79 3.66 18.31
CA LYS A 60 -9.54 4.06 19.71
C LYS A 60 -8.88 5.44 19.76
N ASP A 61 -8.88 6.05 20.93
CA ASP A 61 -8.04 7.21 21.29
C ASP A 61 -7.97 8.32 20.23
N VAL A 62 -9.16 8.78 19.80
CA VAL A 62 -9.29 9.85 18.80
C VAL A 62 -8.74 11.17 19.35
N THR A 63 -7.86 11.81 18.59
CA THR A 63 -7.17 13.04 18.98
C THR A 63 -7.38 14.12 17.91
N ARG A 64 -7.78 15.32 18.35
CA ARG A 64 -7.93 16.50 17.51
C ARG A 64 -7.10 17.63 18.10
N VAL A 65 -6.17 18.17 17.32
CA VAL A 65 -5.39 19.33 17.73
C VAL A 65 -6.07 20.59 17.19
N PRO A 66 -6.41 21.59 18.04
CA PRO A 66 -6.91 22.87 17.57
C PRO A 66 -5.95 23.52 16.57
N LEU A 67 -6.48 24.22 15.56
CA LEU A 67 -5.73 24.96 14.52
C LEU A 67 -5.05 24.11 13.43
N PHE A 68 -5.09 22.78 13.53
CA PHE A 68 -4.57 21.89 12.49
C PHE A 68 -5.71 21.02 11.93
N ASN A 69 -5.75 20.88 10.60
CA ASN A 69 -6.72 19.99 9.95
C ASN A 69 -6.35 18.51 10.10
N LEU A 70 -5.09 18.23 10.42
CA LEU A 70 -4.58 16.90 10.65
C LEU A 70 -5.01 16.40 12.04
N LYS A 71 -5.72 15.28 12.05
CA LYS A 71 -6.22 14.59 13.23
C LYS A 71 -5.56 13.22 13.32
N SER A 72 -5.73 12.54 14.44
CA SER A 72 -5.26 11.16 14.58
C SER A 72 -6.22 10.29 15.37
N TYR A 73 -6.11 8.99 15.18
CA TYR A 73 -6.77 7.99 16.00
C TYR A 73 -5.90 6.73 16.06
N VAL A 74 -6.08 5.91 17.09
CA VAL A 74 -5.42 4.60 17.18
C VAL A 74 -6.33 3.57 16.53
N LEU A 75 -5.77 2.74 15.66
CA LEU A 75 -6.44 1.53 15.16
C LEU A 75 -5.87 0.33 15.90
N LYS A 76 -6.76 -0.54 16.39
CA LYS A 76 -6.39 -1.77 17.11
C LYS A 76 -6.90 -3.01 16.39
N ASP A 77 -6.03 -3.97 16.15
CA ASP A 77 -6.39 -5.33 15.75
C ASP A 77 -5.95 -6.35 16.82
N ASP A 78 -6.08 -7.64 16.53
CA ASP A 78 -5.67 -8.71 17.46
C ASP A 78 -4.15 -8.79 17.66
N THR A 79 -3.37 -8.13 16.80
CA THR A 79 -1.91 -8.20 16.74
C THR A 79 -1.22 -6.97 17.34
N GLY A 80 -1.92 -5.84 17.43
CA GLY A 80 -1.38 -4.64 18.03
C GLY A 80 -2.21 -3.39 17.79
N GLU A 81 -1.57 -2.26 18.03
CA GLU A 81 -2.13 -0.93 17.89
C GLU A 81 -1.20 -0.06 17.03
N ILE A 82 -1.79 0.84 16.25
CA ILE A 82 -1.03 1.80 15.43
C ILE A 82 -1.78 3.11 15.28
N THR A 83 -1.04 4.22 15.25
CA THR A 83 -1.64 5.54 15.07
C THR A 83 -1.85 5.82 13.58
N ILE A 84 -3.06 6.25 13.23
CA ILE A 84 -3.47 6.67 11.90
C ILE A 84 -3.64 8.18 11.92
N LEU A 85 -3.04 8.87 10.96
CA LEU A 85 -3.25 10.29 10.69
C LEU A 85 -4.34 10.45 9.64
N THR A 86 -5.21 11.45 9.81
CA THR A 86 -6.32 11.68 8.89
C THR A 86 -6.69 13.16 8.79
N GLU A 87 -7.00 13.59 7.58
CA GLU A 87 -7.62 14.90 7.31
C GLU A 87 -9.16 14.80 7.25
N ARG A 88 -9.70 13.57 7.30
CA ARG A 88 -11.14 13.31 7.25
C ARG A 88 -11.78 13.54 8.62
N GLU A 89 -13.09 13.33 8.72
CA GLU A 89 -13.72 13.26 10.04
C GLU A 89 -13.22 12.05 10.82
N LEU A 90 -13.16 12.18 12.15
CA LEU A 90 -12.70 11.10 13.02
C LEU A 90 -13.73 9.96 13.00
N PRO A 91 -13.28 8.69 13.03
CA PRO A 91 -14.19 7.56 13.19
C PRO A 91 -14.87 7.63 14.56
N LYS A 92 -16.00 6.94 14.72
CA LYS A 92 -16.60 6.81 16.05
C LYS A 92 -15.69 5.94 16.91
N MET A 93 -15.60 6.29 18.18
CA MET A 93 -14.85 5.49 19.13
C MET A 93 -15.48 4.10 19.24
N ASN A 94 -14.64 3.07 19.22
CA ASN A 94 -15.03 1.65 19.21
C ASN A 94 -15.73 1.18 17.93
N GLU A 95 -15.64 1.94 16.83
CA GLU A 95 -16.10 1.51 15.52
C GLU A 95 -15.08 0.56 14.87
N GLU A 96 -15.55 -0.55 14.34
CA GLU A 96 -14.77 -1.47 13.50
C GLU A 96 -14.75 -0.93 12.07
N ILE A 97 -13.56 -0.73 11.51
CA ILE A 97 -13.36 -0.06 10.23
C ILE A 97 -12.30 -0.75 9.37
N HIS A 98 -12.45 -0.62 8.05
CA HIS A 98 -11.39 -0.91 7.09
C HIS A 98 -10.79 0.40 6.58
N VAL A 99 -9.49 0.57 6.75
CA VAL A 99 -8.80 1.81 6.36
C VAL A 99 -7.67 1.51 5.39
N LYS A 100 -7.70 2.16 4.22
CA LYS A 100 -6.57 2.20 3.30
C LYS A 100 -5.67 3.35 3.71
N VAL A 101 -4.39 3.05 3.93
CA VAL A 101 -3.39 4.01 4.37
C VAL A 101 -2.18 4.03 3.45
N LYS A 102 -1.57 5.19 3.33
CA LYS A 102 -0.22 5.33 2.79
C LYS A 102 0.78 5.25 3.94
N VAL A 103 1.69 4.29 3.84
CA VAL A 103 2.81 4.15 4.76
C VAL A 103 3.90 5.10 4.33
N GLY A 104 4.47 5.83 5.28
CA GLY A 104 5.60 6.71 5.05
C GLY A 104 6.44 6.86 6.28
N ASN A 105 7.36 7.80 6.22
CA ASN A 105 8.30 8.10 7.27
C ASN A 105 8.12 9.55 7.75
N ILE A 106 8.21 9.77 9.06
CA ILE A 106 8.22 11.13 9.62
C ILE A 106 9.40 11.92 9.02
N ALA A 107 10.57 11.29 8.96
CA ALA A 107 11.79 11.85 8.37
C ALA A 107 12.84 10.76 8.14
N ILE A 108 13.62 10.92 7.07
CA ILE A 108 14.83 10.11 6.83
C ILE A 108 16.03 11.02 7.05
N ILE A 109 16.90 10.67 8.00
CA ILE A 109 18.13 11.41 8.28
C ILE A 109 19.31 10.45 8.17
N ASN A 110 20.29 10.80 7.33
CA ASN A 110 21.46 9.96 7.06
C ASN A 110 21.14 8.52 6.61
N GLY A 111 19.98 8.31 5.97
CA GLY A 111 19.51 6.99 5.57
C GLY A 111 18.80 6.19 6.66
N GLU A 112 18.70 6.72 7.87
CA GLU A 112 17.95 6.11 8.97
C GLU A 112 16.53 6.65 9.05
N SER A 113 15.57 5.75 9.30
CA SER A 113 14.18 6.09 9.52
C SER A 113 13.98 6.64 10.92
N LEU A 114 13.35 7.82 11.05
CA LEU A 114 13.02 8.41 12.35
C LEU A 114 11.62 8.04 12.86
N GLY A 115 10.86 7.25 12.11
CA GLY A 115 9.58 6.70 12.56
C GLY A 115 8.57 6.56 11.44
N THR A 116 7.62 5.65 11.63
CA THR A 116 6.59 5.33 10.65
C THR A 116 5.41 6.29 10.79
N THR A 117 4.87 6.73 9.67
CA THR A 117 3.60 7.48 9.59
C THR A 117 2.62 6.72 8.72
N LEU A 118 1.36 6.67 9.15
CA LEU A 118 0.25 6.14 8.36
C LEU A 118 -0.74 7.25 8.06
N MET A 119 -0.90 7.60 6.79
CA MET A 119 -1.87 8.60 6.35
C MET A 119 -3.11 7.90 5.77
N GLU A 120 -4.28 8.18 6.32
CA GLU A 120 -5.57 7.70 5.80
C GLU A 120 -5.81 8.23 4.38
N LEU A 121 -6.00 7.30 3.44
CA LEU A 121 -6.40 7.59 2.07
C LEU A 121 -7.90 7.39 1.89
N GLU A 122 -8.43 6.29 2.43
CA GLU A 122 -9.82 5.88 2.33
C GLU A 122 -10.23 5.08 3.57
N ARG A 123 -11.50 5.18 3.98
CA ARG A 123 -12.09 4.40 5.07
C ARG A 123 -13.47 3.89 4.66
N ARG A 124 -13.76 2.63 4.99
CA ARG A 124 -15.02 1.92 4.74
C ARG A 124 -15.53 1.28 6.01
#